data_AF-A0A537UGB6-F1
#
_entry.id   AF-A0A537UGB6-F1
#
_cell.length_a   1.000
_cell.length_b   1.000
_cell.length_c   1.000
_cell.angle_alpha   90.00
_cell.angle_beta   90.00
_cell.angle_gamma   90.00
#
_symmetry.space_group_name_H-M   'P 1'
#
loop_
_entity.id
_entity.type
_entity.pdbx_description
1 polymer ?
#
loop_
_entity_poly.entity_id
_entity_poly.type
_entity_poly.pdbx_seq_one_letter_code
_entity_poly.pdbx_strand_id
1 'polypeptide(L)' 'LSRERLLELANARDSEAFDRAVDLRIMRIRRKIEPDPTKPAVIRTIRGGGYLFSPAGEKA' A
#
# COMPACT_ATOMS: atom_id res chain seq x y z
N LEU A 1 -4.56 3.06 6.38
CA LEU A 1 -4.36 1.68 6.90
C LEU A 1 -2.89 1.52 7.26
N SER A 2 -2.59 1.17 8.51
CA SER A 2 -1.21 0.88 8.94
C SER A 2 -0.71 -0.41 8.26
N ARG A 3 0.62 -0.60 8.23
CA ARG A 3 1.23 -1.82 7.68
C ARG A 3 0.80 -3.04 8.48
N GLU A 4 0.90 -2.96 9.81
CA GLU A 4 0.42 -3.98 10.74
C GLU A 4 -1.02 -4.40 10.43
N ARG A 5 -1.92 -3.43 10.24
CA ARG A 5 -3.32 -3.75 9.92
C ARG A 5 -3.48 -4.43 8.56
N LEU A 6 -2.67 -4.08 7.58
CA LEU A 6 -2.65 -4.77 6.28
C LEU A 6 -2.14 -6.21 6.42
N LEU A 7 -1.19 -6.46 7.33
CA LEU A 7 -0.67 -7.80 7.62
C LEU A 7 -1.71 -8.70 8.29
N GLU A 8 -2.40 -8.17 9.29
CA GLU A 8 -3.50 -8.85 9.96
C GLU A 8 -4.59 -9.25 8.94
N LEU A 9 -5.02 -8.30 8.11
CA LEU A 9 -6.06 -8.54 7.11
C LEU A 9 -5.60 -9.51 6.02
N ALA A 10 -4.30 -9.58 5.73
CA ALA A 10 -3.72 -10.51 4.78
C ALA A 10 -3.47 -11.92 5.36
N ASN A 11 -3.83 -12.16 6.63
CA ASN A 11 -3.59 -13.40 7.37
C ASN A 11 -2.11 -13.84 7.30
N ALA A 12 -1.20 -12.86 7.44
CA ALA A 12 0.23 -13.09 7.41
C ALA A 12 0.68 -13.89 8.64
N ARG A 13 1.27 -15.07 8.44
CA ARG A 13 1.73 -15.95 9.54
C ARG A 13 3.08 -15.55 10.15
N ASP A 14 3.85 -14.72 9.46
CA ASP A 14 5.18 -14.24 9.87
C ASP A 14 5.27 -12.75 9.55
N SER A 15 5.10 -11.89 10.55
CA SER A 15 4.94 -10.44 10.40
C SER A 15 6.19 -9.73 9.91
N GLU A 16 7.39 -10.16 10.32
CA GLU A 16 8.65 -9.51 9.92
C GLU A 16 9.01 -9.79 8.46
N ALA A 17 8.85 -11.04 8.01
CA ALA A 17 9.04 -11.38 6.60
C ALA A 17 8.00 -10.64 5.71
N PHE A 18 6.84 -10.35 6.28
CA PHE A 18 5.73 -9.78 5.56
C PHE A 18 5.75 -8.25 5.43
N ASP A 19 6.40 -7.52 6.33
CA ASP A 19 6.51 -6.05 6.21
C ASP A 19 7.14 -5.64 4.88
N ARG A 20 8.27 -6.27 4.52
CA ARG A 20 8.89 -6.09 3.20
C ARG A 20 8.01 -6.61 2.05
N ALA A 21 7.23 -7.67 2.30
CA ALA A 21 6.32 -8.21 1.31
C ALA A 21 5.13 -7.28 1.02
N VAL A 22 4.65 -6.50 2.00
CA VAL A 22 3.59 -5.50 1.83
C VAL A 22 4.03 -4.42 0.87
N ASP A 23 5.20 -3.83 1.10
CA ASP A 23 5.69 -2.75 0.24
C ASP A 23 5.89 -3.24 -1.20
N LEU A 24 6.41 -4.46 -1.41
CA LEU A 24 6.50 -5.10 -2.73
C LEU A 24 5.13 -5.32 -3.38
N ARG A 25 4.14 -5.78 -2.61
CA ARG A 25 2.76 -5.98 -3.11
C ARG A 25 2.12 -4.65 -3.48
N ILE A 26 2.25 -3.62 -2.65
CA ILE A 26 1.78 -2.26 -2.96
C ILE A 26 2.43 -1.75 -4.24
N MET A 27 3.75 -1.96 -4.41
CA MET A 27 4.45 -1.60 -5.64
C MET A 27 3.85 -2.29 -6.87
N ARG A 28 3.58 -3.60 -6.78
CA ARG A 28 2.98 -4.39 -7.87
C ARG A 28 1.55 -3.94 -8.18
N ILE A 29 0.76 -3.59 -7.15
CA ILE A 29 -0.61 -3.10 -7.34
C ILE A 29 -0.59 -1.73 -8.01
N ARG A 30 0.26 -0.80 -7.54
CA ARG A 30 0.41 0.53 -8.16
C ARG A 30 0.75 0.45 -9.65
N ARG A 31 1.67 -0.46 -10.03
CA ARG A 31 1.99 -0.71 -11.45
C ARG A 31 0.80 -1.15 -12.31
N LYS A 32 -0.25 -1.69 -11.71
CA LYS A 32 -1.44 -2.15 -12.43
C LYS A 32 -2.55 -1.12 -12.48
N ILE A 33 -2.69 -0.28 -11.46
CA ILE A 33 -3.87 0.59 -11.28
C ILE A 33 -3.55 2.08 -11.42
N GLU A 34 -2.30 2.48 -11.25
CA GLU A 34 -1.89 3.87 -11.37
C GLU A 34 -1.55 4.18 -12.83
N PRO A 35 -1.99 5.33 -13.37
CA PRO A 35 -1.52 5.81 -14.67
C PRO A 35 0.00 6.04 -14.70
N ASP A 36 0.55 6.56 -13.60
CA ASP A 36 2.00 6.73 -13.37
C ASP A 36 2.37 6.19 -11.97
N PRO A 37 2.99 5.00 -11.88
CA PRO A 37 3.39 4.40 -10.60
C PRO A 37 4.41 5.22 -9.80
N THR A 38 5.13 6.14 -10.43
CA THR A 38 6.08 7.05 -9.76
C THR A 38 5.39 8.23 -9.10
N LYS A 39 4.15 8.52 -9.50
CA LYS A 39 3.29 9.58 -8.94
C LYS A 39 1.94 8.98 -8.51
N PRO A 40 1.92 8.08 -7.51
CA PRO A 40 0.73 7.32 -7.16
C PRO A 40 -0.36 8.22 -6.59
N ALA A 41 -1.55 8.17 -7.19
CA ALA A 41 -2.72 8.95 -6.80
C ALA A 41 -3.79 8.07 -6.13
N VAL A 42 -3.89 6.81 -6.54
CA VAL A 42 -4.90 5.84 -6.07
C VAL A 42 -4.48 5.19 -4.75
N ILE A 43 -3.23 4.74 -4.61
CA ILE A 43 -2.70 4.23 -3.35
C ILE A 43 -1.60 5.19 -2.90
N ARG A 44 -1.85 6.03 -1.90
CA ARG A 44 -0.87 6.99 -1.37
C ARG A 44 -0.12 6.43 -0.17
N THR A 45 1.16 6.77 -0.07
CA THR A 45 1.98 6.48 1.12
C THR A 45 1.83 7.63 2.11
N ILE A 46 1.42 7.32 3.34
CA ILE A 46 1.42 8.26 4.46
C ILE A 46 2.64 7.94 5.33
N ARG A 47 3.58 8.88 5.43
CA ARG A 47 4.80 8.69 6.24
C ARG A 47 4.40 8.46 7.70
N GLY A 48 4.85 7.33 8.28
CA GLY A 48 4.44 6.90 9.62
C GLY A 48 3.01 6.33 9.73
N GLY A 49 2.14 6.51 8.73
CA GLY A 49 0.73 6.08 8.77
C GLY A 49 0.35 4.89 7.88
N GLY A 50 1.25 4.45 6.99
CA GLY A 50 1.03 3.32 6.08
C GLY A 50 0.47 3.76 4.73
N TYR A 51 -0.66 3.17 4.31
CA TYR A 51 -1.23 3.37 2.97
C TYR A 51 -2.68 3.88 3.03
N LEU A 52 -3.00 4.80 2.12
CA LEU A 52 -4.34 5.32 1.91
C LEU A 52 -4.82 4.95 0.51
N PHE A 53 -6.02 4.39 0.41
CA PHE A 53 -6.69 4.12 -0.86
C PHE A 53 -7.64 5.28 -1.20
N SER A 54 -7.51 5.82 -2.41
CA SER A 54 -8.23 6.99 -2.91
C SER A 54 -8.69 6.71 -4.35
N PRO A 55 -9.88 6.11 -4.54
CA PRO A 55 -10.30 5.57 -5.83
C PRO A 55 -10.44 6.62 -6.95
N ALA A 56 -10.70 7.90 -6.60
CA ALA A 56 -10.78 8.99 -7.56
C ALA A 56 -9.41 9.59 -7.95
N GLY A 57 -8.31 9.18 -7.28
CA GLY A 57 -7.01 9.83 -7.42
C GLY A 57 -6.98 11.28 -6.89
N GLU A 58 -8.07 11.76 -6.30
CA GLU A 58 -8.18 13.12 -5.78
C GLU A 58 -7.17 13.36 -4.65
N LYS A 59 -6.45 14.47 -4.75
CA LYS A 59 -5.61 14.97 -3.67
C LYS A 59 -6.54 15.39 -2.53
N ALA A 60 -6.37 14.75 -1.37
CA ALA A 60 -6.92 15.25 -0.12
C ALA A 60 -6.14 16.49 0.31
#